data_AF-A0A926V5M5-F1
#
_entry.id   AF-A0A926V5M5-F1
#
_cell.length_a   1.000
_cell.length_b   1.000
_cell.length_c   1.000
_cell.angle_alpha   90.00
_cell.angle_beta   90.00
_cell.angle_gamma   90.00
#
_symmetry.space_group_name_H-M   'P 1'
#
loop_
_entity.id
_entity.type
_entity.pdbx_description
1 polymer ?
#
loop_
_entity_poly.entity_id
_entity_poly.type
_entity_poly.pdbx_seq_one_letter_code
_entity_poly.pdbx_strand_id
1 'polypeptide(L)'
;MTATNPRFQLSPTALKYLGWAVTAAIVIFAYFNIQPYERAVRLLFGANDLSGIAQFILDLPGVGLLINGLGNLVIWILGAILWFVIQVLELLPLMLFNNRKALKSMIKQSSGGETFKVEEGDDPTLATLKRAYNKLPYRLVRQFRQYALFAYTVDLFICLAVYPPVDGSVGRLLLVLSTGAFQLLNWQNILLLLVTLFAIEILVGIGFMVADLRAAIARSTAGNDEV
;
A
#
# COMPACT_ATOMS: atom_id res chain seq x y z
N MET A 1 -43.16 -12.83 -21.32
CA MET A 1 -42.21 -11.90 -21.94
C MET A 1 -41.16 -11.54 -20.90
N THR A 2 -40.04 -12.26 -20.87
CA THR A 2 -38.92 -12.00 -19.97
C THR A 2 -38.04 -10.93 -20.61
N ALA A 3 -38.13 -9.69 -20.13
CA ALA A 3 -37.24 -8.62 -20.54
C ALA A 3 -35.80 -9.01 -20.17
N THR A 4 -34.99 -9.35 -21.17
CA THR A 4 -33.55 -9.50 -21.03
C THR A 4 -32.98 -8.14 -20.66
N ASN A 5 -32.65 -7.96 -19.38
CA ASN A 5 -31.91 -6.80 -18.92
C ASN A 5 -30.65 -6.66 -19.80
N PRO A 6 -30.46 -5.56 -20.53
CA PRO A 6 -29.25 -5.36 -21.31
C PRO A 6 -28.08 -5.27 -20.33
N ARG A 7 -27.39 -6.40 -20.14
CA ARG A 7 -26.15 -6.42 -19.37
C ARG A 7 -25.19 -5.52 -20.10
N PHE A 8 -24.72 -4.47 -19.42
CA PHE A 8 -23.70 -3.57 -19.94
C PHE A 8 -22.44 -4.40 -20.24
N GLN A 9 -22.24 -4.76 -21.52
CA GLN A 9 -21.08 -5.53 -21.95
C GLN A 9 -19.98 -4.56 -22.35
N LEU A 10 -18.97 -4.42 -21.49
CA LEU A 10 -17.76 -3.66 -21.83
C LEU A 10 -16.99 -4.40 -22.92
N SER A 11 -16.61 -3.70 -23.99
CA SER A 11 -15.80 -4.29 -25.05
C SER A 11 -14.39 -4.63 -24.54
N PRO A 12 -13.72 -5.66 -25.10
CA PRO A 12 -12.34 -6.00 -24.73
C PRO A 12 -11.37 -4.81 -24.88
N THR A 13 -11.61 -3.99 -25.89
CA THR A 13 -10.87 -2.75 -26.15
C THR A 13 -11.07 -1.72 -25.04
N ALA A 14 -12.31 -1.50 -24.59
CA ALA A 14 -12.61 -0.60 -23.48
C ALA A 14 -11.90 -1.04 -22.18
N LEU A 15 -11.89 -2.35 -21.88
CA LEU A 15 -11.19 -2.88 -20.71
C LEU A 15 -9.66 -2.75 -20.80
N LYS A 16 -9.09 -2.85 -22.00
CA LYS A 16 -7.66 -2.60 -22.22
C LYS A 16 -7.31 -1.15 -21.90
N TYR A 17 -8.09 -0.19 -22.39
CA TYR A 17 -7.86 1.23 -22.10
C TYR A 17 -8.11 1.57 -20.63
N LEU A 18 -9.15 1.00 -20.03
CA LEU A 18 -9.40 1.14 -18.59
C LEU A 18 -8.21 0.61 -17.77
N GLY A 19 -7.64 -0.53 -18.15
CA GLY A 19 -6.43 -1.06 -17.51
C GLY A 19 -5.25 -0.09 -17.57
N TRP A 20 -5.00 0.52 -18.73
CA TRP A 20 -3.95 1.54 -18.87
C TRP A 20 -4.23 2.80 -18.06
N ALA A 21 -5.49 3.25 -18.02
CA ALA A 21 -5.89 4.40 -17.22
C ALA A 21 -5.68 4.17 -15.72
N VAL A 22 -6.03 2.97 -15.22
CA VAL A 22 -5.78 2.58 -13.83
C VAL A 22 -4.29 2.53 -13.52
N THR A 23 -3.47 1.93 -14.40
CA THR A 23 -2.01 1.91 -14.22
C THR A 23 -1.42 3.33 -14.19
N ALA A 24 -1.85 4.21 -15.10
CA ALA A 24 -1.40 5.60 -15.10
C ALA A 24 -1.81 6.32 -13.80
N ALA A 25 -3.04 6.11 -13.32
CA ALA A 25 -3.48 6.65 -12.04
C ALA A 25 -2.62 6.15 -10.88
N ILE A 26 -2.30 4.85 -10.80
CA ILE A 26 -1.42 4.30 -9.76
C ILE A 26 -0.06 5.01 -9.76
N VAL A 27 0.56 5.21 -10.93
CA VAL A 27 1.87 5.88 -11.03
C VAL A 27 1.78 7.34 -10.58
N ILE A 28 0.73 8.06 -10.99
CA ILE A 28 0.52 9.47 -10.61
C ILE A 28 0.31 9.60 -9.10
N PHE A 29 -0.57 8.78 -8.52
CA PHE A 29 -0.83 8.81 -7.08
C PHE A 29 0.39 8.34 -6.28
N ALA A 30 1.19 7.40 -6.80
CA ALA A 30 2.44 6.98 -6.17
C ALA A 30 3.41 8.17 -6.07
N TYR A 31 3.56 8.92 -7.15
CA TYR A 31 4.39 10.13 -7.15
C TYR A 31 3.95 11.15 -6.11
N PHE A 32 2.64 11.43 -6.01
CA PHE A 32 2.13 12.37 -5.01
C PHE A 32 2.25 11.85 -3.58
N ASN A 33 2.06 10.55 -3.38
CA ASN A 33 2.17 9.93 -2.06
C ASN A 33 3.60 9.89 -1.53
N ILE A 34 4.65 10.05 -2.34
CA ILE A 34 6.03 10.15 -1.86
C ILE A 34 6.28 11.44 -1.05
N GLN A 35 5.57 12.54 -1.37
CA GLN A 35 5.80 13.86 -0.77
C GLN A 35 5.79 13.89 0.77
N PRO A 36 4.83 13.28 1.49
CA PRO A 36 4.85 13.26 2.95
C PRO A 36 6.09 12.55 3.52
N TYR A 37 6.57 11.49 2.89
CA TYR A 37 7.76 10.77 3.34
C TYR A 37 9.04 11.57 3.07
N GLU A 38 9.11 12.25 1.92
CA GLU A 38 10.17 13.22 1.66
C GLU A 38 10.23 14.28 2.76
N ARG A 39 9.08 14.87 3.13
CA ARG A 39 9.00 15.86 4.21
C ARG A 39 9.39 15.27 5.57
N ALA A 40 8.96 14.05 5.88
CA ALA A 40 9.37 13.36 7.11
C ALA A 40 10.89 13.13 7.16
N VAL A 41 11.50 12.72 6.04
CA VAL A 41 12.96 12.61 5.91
C VAL A 41 13.63 13.98 6.10
N ARG A 42 13.08 15.07 5.52
CA ARG A 42 13.60 16.43 5.76
C ARG A 42 13.55 16.81 7.23
N LEU A 43 12.51 16.44 7.98
CA LEU A 43 12.43 16.72 9.41
C LEU A 43 13.48 15.94 10.21
N LEU A 44 13.79 14.71 9.80
CA LEU A 44 14.79 13.86 10.47
C LEU A 44 16.23 14.25 10.15
N PHE A 45 16.51 14.69 8.92
CA PHE A 45 17.87 14.97 8.43
C PHE A 45 18.20 16.46 8.25
N GLY A 46 17.19 17.32 8.17
CA GLY A 46 17.30 18.77 7.91
C GLY A 46 17.56 19.63 9.14
N ALA A 47 17.73 19.03 10.33
CA ALA A 47 18.11 19.73 11.56
C ALA A 47 19.63 19.96 11.71
N ASN A 48 20.41 19.79 10.62
CA ASN A 48 21.84 20.04 10.64
C ASN A 48 22.13 21.45 10.15
N ASP A 49 22.37 22.34 11.11
CA ASP A 49 22.98 23.65 10.96
C ASP A 49 24.33 23.48 10.23
N LEU A 50 24.30 23.60 8.90
CA LEU A 50 25.50 23.53 8.07
C LEU A 50 26.30 24.80 8.35
N SER A 51 27.35 24.66 9.16
CA SER A 51 28.27 25.72 9.60
C SER A 51 28.69 26.67 8.47
N GLY A 52 28.98 27.93 8.80
CA GLY A 52 29.12 29.07 7.85
C GLY A 52 30.08 28.91 6.65
N ILE A 53 30.95 27.89 6.64
CA ILE A 53 31.77 27.52 5.47
C ILE A 53 30.93 26.83 4.39
N ALA A 54 29.94 26.02 4.77
CA ALA A 54 29.01 25.38 3.84
C ALA A 54 28.07 26.40 3.17
N GLN A 55 27.62 27.43 3.90
CA GLN A 55 26.85 28.54 3.32
C GLN A 55 27.67 29.32 2.28
N PHE A 56 28.95 29.61 2.56
CA PHE A 56 29.84 30.28 1.59
C PHE A 56 30.03 29.47 0.29
N ILE A 57 30.09 28.13 0.37
CA ILE A 57 30.19 27.26 -0.81
C ILE A 57 28.86 27.18 -1.58
N LEU A 58 27.72 27.25 -0.88
CA LEU A 58 26.38 27.27 -1.48
C LEU A 58 26.06 28.60 -2.19
N ASP A 59 26.70 29.71 -1.81
CA ASP A 59 26.52 31.03 -2.42
C ASP A 59 27.24 31.19 -3.78
N LEU A 60 28.06 30.22 -4.20
CA LEU A 60 28.68 30.22 -5.51
C LEU A 60 27.63 29.93 -6.62
N PRO A 61 27.46 30.81 -7.63
CA PRO A 61 26.48 30.64 -8.68
C PRO A 61 26.73 29.35 -9.48
N GLY A 62 25.72 28.46 -9.52
CA GLY A 62 25.78 27.16 -10.19
C GLY A 62 26.16 25.98 -9.27
N VAL A 63 27.03 26.19 -8.28
CA VAL A 63 27.41 25.14 -7.31
C VAL A 63 26.30 24.92 -6.29
N GLY A 64 25.69 26.01 -5.80
CA GLY A 64 24.52 25.93 -4.92
C GLY A 64 23.33 25.20 -5.56
N LEU A 65 23.09 25.37 -6.86
CA LEU A 65 22.02 24.66 -7.58
C LEU A 65 22.29 23.17 -7.71
N LEU A 66 23.54 22.77 -7.98
CA LEU A 66 23.94 21.36 -8.06
C LEU A 66 23.88 20.68 -6.69
N ILE A 67 24.41 21.32 -5.64
CA ILE A 67 24.43 20.75 -4.29
C ILE A 67 23.01 20.67 -3.72
N ASN A 68 22.21 21.73 -3.85
CA ASN A 68 20.81 21.70 -3.41
C ASN A 68 19.97 20.73 -4.24
N GLY A 69 20.22 20.62 -5.55
CA GLY A 69 19.57 19.65 -6.43
C GLY A 69 19.88 18.21 -6.05
N LEU A 70 21.15 17.89 -5.82
CA LEU A 70 21.59 16.56 -5.36
C LEU A 70 21.06 16.24 -3.95
N GLY A 71 21.09 17.21 -3.03
CA GLY A 71 20.53 17.06 -1.69
C GLY A 71 19.03 16.77 -1.72
N ASN A 72 18.27 17.54 -2.51
CA ASN A 72 16.83 17.31 -2.70
C ASN A 72 16.55 15.95 -3.36
N LEU A 73 17.37 15.53 -4.33
CA LEU A 73 17.23 14.21 -4.96
C LEU A 73 17.47 13.08 -3.96
N VAL A 74 18.51 13.17 -3.12
CA VAL A 74 18.79 12.16 -2.08
C VAL A 74 17.63 12.06 -1.10
N ILE A 75 17.13 13.19 -0.61
CA ILE A 75 15.99 13.24 0.31
C ILE A 75 14.75 12.63 -0.34
N TRP A 76 14.48 12.95 -1.61
CA TRP A 76 13.37 12.37 -2.36
C TRP A 76 13.52 10.86 -2.53
N ILE A 77 14.72 10.36 -2.85
CA ILE A 77 14.99 8.91 -2.96
C ILE A 77 14.77 8.21 -1.62
N LEU A 78 15.25 8.79 -0.52
CA LEU A 78 15.02 8.23 0.82
C LEU A 78 13.54 8.22 1.19
N GLY A 79 12.81 9.30 0.87
CA GLY A 79 11.36 9.37 1.04
C GLY A 79 10.63 8.31 0.20
N ALA A 80 11.05 8.12 -1.05
CA ALA A 80 10.49 7.11 -1.95
C ALA A 80 10.75 5.68 -1.45
N ILE A 81 11.94 5.40 -0.92
CA ILE A 81 12.26 4.09 -0.32
C ILE A 81 11.39 3.84 0.92
N LEU A 82 11.27 4.84 1.80
CA LEU A 82 10.44 4.73 3.01
C LEU A 82 8.96 4.48 2.64
N TRP A 83 8.41 5.28 1.72
CA TRP A 83 7.07 5.08 1.19
C TRP A 83 6.90 3.69 0.60
N PHE A 84 7.83 3.25 -0.27
CA PHE A 84 7.74 1.97 -0.96
C PHE A 84 7.70 0.79 0.01
N VAL A 85 8.53 0.81 1.06
CA VAL A 85 8.54 -0.24 2.09
C VAL A 85 7.20 -0.30 2.82
N ILE A 86 6.68 0.85 3.27
CA ILE A 86 5.39 0.94 3.96
C ILE A 86 4.26 0.47 3.04
N GLN A 87 4.21 0.99 1.81
CA GLN A 87 3.19 0.67 0.83
C GLN A 87 3.16 -0.82 0.46
N VAL A 88 4.33 -1.46 0.33
CA VAL A 88 4.40 -2.91 0.08
C VAL A 88 3.78 -3.68 1.24
N LEU A 89 4.11 -3.33 2.49
CA LEU A 89 3.57 -4.00 3.67
C LEU A 89 2.05 -3.85 3.78
N GLU A 90 1.51 -2.70 3.43
CA GLU A 90 0.05 -2.44 3.38
C GLU A 90 -0.65 -3.24 2.28
N LEU A 91 -0.02 -3.38 1.10
CA LEU A 91 -0.59 -4.11 -0.03
C LEU A 91 -0.47 -5.64 0.10
N LEU A 92 0.40 -6.16 0.98
CA LEU A 92 0.63 -7.60 1.13
C LEU A 92 -0.66 -8.41 1.34
N PRO A 93 -1.57 -8.05 2.28
CA PRO A 93 -2.83 -8.76 2.45
C PRO A 93 -3.69 -8.72 1.19
N LEU A 94 -3.80 -7.55 0.54
CA LEU A 94 -4.60 -7.38 -0.67
C LEU A 94 -4.10 -8.29 -1.80
N MET A 95 -2.78 -8.30 -2.04
CA MET A 95 -2.14 -9.17 -3.03
C MET A 95 -2.38 -10.66 -2.73
N LEU A 96 -2.29 -11.04 -1.45
CA LEU A 96 -2.52 -12.42 -1.03
C LEU A 96 -3.98 -12.86 -1.23
N PHE A 97 -4.95 -12.04 -0.83
CA PHE A 97 -6.36 -12.37 -0.95
C PHE A 97 -6.86 -12.34 -2.40
N ASN A 98 -6.26 -11.52 -3.26
CA ASN A 98 -6.62 -11.48 -4.67
C ASN A 98 -6.08 -12.70 -5.45
N ASN A 99 -4.98 -13.31 -5.01
CA ASN A 99 -4.43 -14.50 -5.66
C ASN A 99 -5.20 -15.77 -5.26
N ARG A 100 -6.30 -16.04 -5.98
CA ARG A 100 -7.14 -17.24 -5.76
C ARG A 100 -6.35 -18.56 -5.80
N LYS A 101 -5.27 -18.65 -6.60
CA LYS A 101 -4.43 -19.86 -6.66
C LYS A 101 -3.62 -20.02 -5.38
N ALA A 102 -3.01 -18.95 -4.89
CA ALA A 102 -2.30 -18.95 -3.62
C ALA A 102 -3.24 -19.28 -2.47
N LEU A 103 -4.41 -18.62 -2.41
CA LEU A 103 -5.41 -18.88 -1.38
C LEU A 103 -5.94 -20.32 -1.44
N LYS A 104 -6.25 -20.84 -2.63
CA LYS A 104 -6.67 -22.24 -2.81
C LYS A 104 -5.57 -23.23 -2.42
N SER A 105 -4.31 -22.93 -2.72
CA SER A 105 -3.16 -23.74 -2.29
C SER A 105 -3.04 -23.77 -0.77
N MET A 106 -3.13 -22.60 -0.12
CA MET A 106 -3.11 -22.48 1.34
C MET A 106 -4.29 -23.20 2.00
N ILE A 107 -5.51 -23.06 1.44
CA ILE A 107 -6.70 -23.76 1.93
C ILE A 107 -6.52 -25.26 1.76
N LYS A 108 -6.09 -25.74 0.58
CA LYS A 108 -5.86 -27.17 0.32
C LYS A 108 -4.84 -27.75 1.30
N GLN A 109 -3.73 -27.05 1.56
CA GLN A 109 -2.76 -27.44 2.59
C GLN A 109 -3.36 -27.48 3.99
N SER A 110 -4.34 -26.61 4.30
CA SER A 110 -5.00 -26.58 5.61
C SER A 110 -6.17 -27.56 5.78
N SER A 111 -6.89 -27.90 4.70
CA SER A 111 -8.18 -28.61 4.76
C SER A 111 -8.11 -30.07 4.29
N GLY A 112 -7.00 -30.52 3.69
CA GLY A 112 -6.91 -31.92 3.23
C GLY A 112 -5.66 -32.36 2.45
N GLY A 113 -4.64 -31.50 2.27
CA GLY A 113 -3.34 -31.89 1.69
C GLY A 113 -2.31 -32.14 2.79
N GLU A 114 -1.41 -33.11 2.58
CA GLU A 114 -0.14 -33.44 3.28
C GLU A 114 0.12 -32.82 4.67
N THR A 115 -0.89 -32.72 5.54
CA THR A 115 -0.66 -32.33 6.93
C THR A 115 0.06 -33.49 7.58
N PHE A 116 1.27 -33.25 8.07
CA PHE A 116 2.01 -34.31 8.73
C PHE A 116 1.27 -34.71 10.00
N LYS A 117 0.88 -35.98 10.08
CA LYS A 117 0.33 -36.56 11.30
C LYS A 117 1.44 -36.63 12.32
N VAL A 118 1.17 -36.06 13.50
CA VAL A 118 2.08 -36.16 14.65
C VAL A 118 1.76 -37.49 15.33
N GLU A 119 2.72 -38.40 15.35
CA GLU A 119 2.58 -39.73 15.95
C GLU A 119 3.23 -39.75 17.34
N GLU A 120 2.76 -40.64 18.21
CA GLU A 120 3.25 -40.72 19.61
C GLU A 120 4.69 -41.26 19.70
N GLY A 121 5.18 -41.93 18.65
CA GLY A 121 6.56 -42.40 18.54
C GLY A 121 7.50 -41.42 17.81
N ASP A 122 7.01 -40.26 17.37
CA ASP A 122 7.86 -39.25 16.73
C ASP A 122 8.87 -38.69 17.75
N ASP A 123 10.11 -38.48 17.30
CA ASP A 123 11.07 -37.68 18.05
C ASP A 123 10.46 -36.30 18.41
N PRO A 124 10.65 -35.77 19.63
CA PRO A 124 10.08 -34.49 20.04
C PRO A 124 10.38 -33.33 19.08
N THR A 125 11.55 -33.35 18.42
CA THR A 125 11.96 -32.37 17.42
C THR A 125 11.13 -32.52 16.14
N LEU A 126 10.95 -33.76 15.66
CA LEU A 126 10.14 -34.07 14.48
C LEU A 126 8.68 -33.70 14.71
N ALA A 127 8.11 -34.02 15.87
CA ALA A 127 6.75 -33.63 16.25
C ALA A 127 6.57 -32.10 16.24
N THR A 128 7.60 -31.35 16.68
CA THR A 128 7.59 -29.88 16.67
C THR A 128 7.62 -29.32 15.26
N LEU A 129 8.46 -29.88 14.38
CA LEU A 129 8.54 -29.48 12.97
C LEU A 129 7.23 -29.75 12.22
N LYS A 130 6.63 -30.93 12.41
CA LYS A 130 5.31 -31.27 11.83
C LYS A 130 4.22 -30.28 12.26
N ARG A 131 4.16 -29.93 13.56
CA ARG A 131 3.22 -28.91 14.08
C ARG A 131 3.49 -27.51 13.53
N ALA A 132 4.75 -27.13 13.34
CA ALA A 132 5.13 -25.84 12.79
C ALA A 132 4.73 -25.72 11.32
N TYR A 133 4.98 -26.76 10.52
CA TYR A 133 4.61 -26.84 9.11
C TYR A 133 3.09 -26.70 8.92
N ASN A 134 2.31 -27.49 9.66
CA ASN A 134 0.84 -27.47 9.55
C ASN A 134 0.23 -26.10 9.91
N LYS A 135 0.90 -25.31 10.75
CA LYS A 135 0.44 -23.96 11.15
C LYS A 135 0.97 -22.85 10.25
N LEU A 136 1.91 -23.13 9.35
CA LEU A 136 2.63 -22.12 8.57
C LEU A 136 1.71 -21.29 7.67
N PRO A 137 0.77 -21.86 6.88
CA PRO A 137 -0.10 -21.06 6.02
C PRO A 137 -0.95 -20.05 6.80
N TYR A 138 -1.54 -20.50 7.91
CA TYR A 138 -2.34 -19.63 8.78
C TYR A 138 -1.49 -18.55 9.47
N ARG A 139 -0.29 -18.90 9.94
CA ARG A 139 0.64 -17.95 10.56
C ARG A 139 1.07 -16.87 9.58
N LEU A 140 1.36 -17.21 8.33
CA LEU A 140 1.74 -16.23 7.30
C LEU A 140 0.62 -15.21 7.06
N VAL A 141 -0.62 -15.67 6.84
CA VAL A 141 -1.78 -14.78 6.64
C VAL A 141 -1.96 -13.84 7.85
N ARG A 142 -1.85 -14.38 9.07
CA ARG A 142 -1.96 -13.59 10.29
C ARG A 142 -0.82 -12.57 10.43
N GLN A 143 0.41 -12.97 10.14
CA GLN A 143 1.58 -12.09 10.21
C GLN A 143 1.51 -10.97 9.18
N PHE A 144 1.11 -11.25 7.94
CA PHE A 144 0.94 -10.19 6.93
C PHE A 144 -0.10 -9.17 7.33
N ARG A 145 -1.22 -9.58 7.95
CA ARG A 145 -2.19 -8.65 8.52
C ARG A 145 -1.61 -7.80 9.66
N GLN A 146 -0.78 -8.39 10.52
CA GLN A 146 -0.13 -7.64 11.60
C GLN A 146 0.89 -6.65 11.06
N TYR A 147 1.69 -7.02 10.05
CA TYR A 147 2.64 -6.13 9.41
C TYR A 147 1.93 -4.99 8.66
N ALA A 148 0.83 -5.27 7.97
CA ALA A 148 0.02 -4.23 7.34
C ALA A 148 -0.56 -3.26 8.39
N LEU A 149 -1.13 -3.77 9.50
CA LEU A 149 -1.66 -2.91 10.56
C LEU A 149 -0.58 -2.02 11.18
N PHE A 150 0.62 -2.58 11.39
CA PHE A 150 1.76 -1.80 11.87
C PHE A 150 2.18 -0.74 10.84
N ALA A 151 2.26 -1.10 9.56
CA ALA A 151 2.58 -0.18 8.47
C ALA A 151 1.56 0.98 8.39
N TYR A 152 0.26 0.71 8.40
CA TYR A 152 -0.79 1.74 8.46
C TYR A 152 -0.66 2.65 9.68
N THR A 153 -0.26 2.10 10.83
CA THR A 153 -0.08 2.89 12.04
C THR A 153 1.08 3.87 11.86
N VAL A 154 2.22 3.39 11.37
CA VAL A 154 3.38 4.23 11.06
C VAL A 154 3.05 5.26 9.98
N ASP A 155 2.37 4.83 8.92
CA ASP A 155 1.97 5.69 7.81
C ASP A 155 1.04 6.82 8.27
N LEU A 156 0.03 6.48 9.08
CA LEU A 156 -0.87 7.45 9.69
C LEU A 156 -0.11 8.50 10.49
N PHE A 157 0.89 8.11 11.29
CA PHE A 157 1.68 9.09 12.06
C PHE A 157 2.54 9.99 11.16
N ILE A 158 3.15 9.44 10.10
CA ILE A 158 3.90 10.23 9.12
C ILE A 158 2.96 11.23 8.43
N CYS A 159 1.81 10.76 7.95
CA CYS A 159 0.82 11.58 7.29
C CYS A 159 0.21 12.64 8.22
N LEU A 160 -0.05 12.32 9.50
CA LEU A 160 -0.52 13.28 10.50
C LEU A 160 0.53 14.37 10.79
N ALA A 161 1.81 14.03 10.78
CA ALA A 161 2.88 15.00 10.98
C ALA A 161 2.98 16.00 9.81
N VAL A 162 2.68 15.55 8.59
CA VAL A 162 2.77 16.37 7.37
C VAL A 162 1.48 17.11 7.04
N TYR A 163 0.34 16.47 7.25
CA TYR A 163 -1.01 16.98 6.99
C TYR A 163 -1.80 17.05 8.31
N PRO A 164 -1.44 17.97 9.22
CA PRO A 164 -2.09 18.05 10.51
C PRO A 164 -3.58 18.43 10.32
N PRO A 165 -4.52 17.63 10.87
CA PRO A 165 -5.96 17.89 10.72
C PRO A 165 -6.45 19.09 11.54
N VAL A 166 -5.65 19.56 12.51
CA VAL A 166 -5.87 20.77 13.32
C VAL A 166 -4.51 21.43 13.52
N ASP A 167 -4.46 22.76 13.49
CA ASP A 167 -3.23 23.50 13.79
C ASP A 167 -2.76 23.25 15.23
N GLY A 168 -1.55 22.71 15.40
CA GLY A 168 -0.98 22.40 16.71
C GLY A 168 -0.66 20.92 16.87
N SER A 169 -0.77 20.41 18.10
CA SER A 169 -0.42 19.01 18.41
C SER A 169 -1.60 18.05 18.24
N VAL A 170 -1.29 16.75 18.19
CA VAL A 170 -2.29 15.66 18.22
C VAL A 170 -3.23 15.78 19.43
N GLY A 171 -2.75 16.32 20.56
CA GLY A 171 -3.60 16.58 21.73
C GLY A 171 -4.72 17.59 21.46
N ARG A 172 -4.47 18.59 20.61
CA ARG A 172 -5.50 19.55 20.20
C ARG A 172 -6.55 18.90 19.29
N LEU A 173 -6.15 17.98 18.42
CA LEU A 173 -7.08 17.17 17.64
C LEU A 173 -8.05 16.40 18.55
N LEU A 174 -7.52 15.69 19.56
CA LEU A 174 -8.35 14.96 20.52
C LEU A 174 -9.34 15.88 21.25
N LEU A 175 -8.86 17.06 21.66
CA LEU A 175 -9.70 18.05 22.31
C LEU A 175 -10.82 18.53 21.37
N VAL A 176 -10.48 18.93 20.14
CA VAL A 176 -11.45 19.37 19.12
C VAL A 176 -12.52 18.32 18.83
N LEU A 177 -12.12 17.03 18.74
CA LEU A 177 -13.06 15.93 18.57
C LEU A 177 -13.95 15.74 19.80
N SER A 178 -13.40 15.83 21.01
CA SER A 178 -14.16 15.68 22.26
C SER A 178 -15.15 16.82 22.52
N THR A 179 -14.81 18.05 22.12
CA THR A 179 -15.66 19.23 22.29
C THR A 179 -16.61 19.46 21.12
N GLY A 180 -16.55 18.62 20.06
CA GLY A 180 -17.37 18.77 18.86
C GLY A 180 -17.07 20.03 18.04
N ALA A 181 -15.88 20.61 18.18
CA ALA A 181 -15.50 21.88 17.56
C ALA A 181 -15.02 21.71 16.10
N PHE A 182 -15.81 21.05 15.26
CA PHE A 182 -15.43 20.64 13.90
C PHE A 182 -15.06 21.80 12.96
N GLN A 183 -15.44 23.03 13.29
CA GLN A 183 -15.01 24.24 12.57
C GLN A 183 -13.50 24.49 12.63
N LEU A 184 -12.80 23.89 13.60
CA LEU A 184 -11.35 23.99 13.74
C LEU A 184 -10.59 22.91 12.94
N LEU A 185 -11.32 22.00 12.29
CA LEU A 185 -10.72 20.96 11.45
C LEU A 185 -10.33 21.54 10.09
N ASN A 186 -9.10 21.27 9.68
CA ASN A 186 -8.65 21.48 8.31
C ASN A 186 -9.10 20.29 7.44
N TRP A 187 -10.29 20.42 6.86
CA TRP A 187 -10.87 19.39 5.99
C TRP A 187 -10.03 19.07 4.75
N GLN A 188 -9.24 20.04 4.26
CA GLN A 188 -8.32 19.79 3.15
C GLN A 188 -7.20 18.84 3.58
N ASN A 189 -6.58 19.06 4.74
CA ASN A 189 -5.54 18.16 5.26
C ASN A 189 -6.11 16.78 5.60
N ILE A 190 -7.33 16.71 6.13
CA ILE A 190 -8.01 15.42 6.37
C ILE A 190 -8.22 14.67 5.05
N LEU A 191 -8.70 15.36 4.00
CA LEU A 191 -8.89 14.74 2.70
C LEU A 191 -7.56 14.27 2.10
N LEU A 192 -6.51 15.10 2.15
CA LEU A 192 -5.18 14.73 1.69
C LEU A 192 -4.65 13.51 2.44
N LEU A 193 -4.78 13.48 3.77
CA LEU A 193 -4.40 12.34 4.60
C LEU A 193 -5.13 11.06 4.17
N LEU A 194 -6.45 11.12 3.99
CA LEU A 194 -7.23 9.95 3.56
C LEU A 194 -6.87 9.48 2.16
N VAL A 195 -6.67 10.42 1.24
CA VAL A 195 -6.23 10.10 -0.13
C VAL A 195 -4.84 9.47 -0.11
N THR A 196 -3.90 10.01 0.67
CA THR A 196 -2.56 9.45 0.78
C THR A 196 -2.58 8.03 1.34
N LEU A 197 -3.35 7.78 2.41
CA LEU A 197 -3.42 6.46 3.04
C LEU A 197 -4.08 5.38 2.16
N PHE A 198 -5.13 5.73 1.38
CA PHE A 198 -5.99 4.71 0.76
C PHE A 198 -6.03 4.71 -0.76
N ALA A 199 -5.59 5.78 -1.45
CA ALA A 199 -5.76 5.87 -2.90
C ALA A 199 -5.05 4.75 -3.66
N ILE A 200 -3.82 4.40 -3.26
CA ILE A 200 -3.06 3.34 -3.92
C ILE A 200 -3.73 1.98 -3.73
N GLU A 201 -4.18 1.66 -2.51
CA GLU A 201 -4.86 0.40 -2.24
C GLU A 201 -6.15 0.26 -3.07
N ILE A 202 -6.95 1.32 -3.13
CA ILE A 202 -8.18 1.35 -3.94
C ILE A 202 -7.86 1.16 -5.42
N LEU A 203 -6.87 1.89 -5.95
CA LEU A 203 -6.49 1.80 -7.36
C LEU A 203 -5.91 0.43 -7.73
N VAL A 204 -5.09 -0.17 -6.85
CA VAL A 204 -4.57 -1.54 -7.03
C VAL A 204 -5.72 -2.55 -6.99
N GLY A 205 -6.68 -2.40 -6.06
CA GLY A 205 -7.87 -3.23 -5.98
C GLY A 205 -8.72 -3.15 -7.26
N ILE A 206 -8.93 -1.94 -7.79
CA ILE A 206 -9.60 -1.75 -9.09
C ILE A 206 -8.78 -2.40 -10.22
N GLY A 207 -7.46 -2.25 -10.21
CA GLY A 207 -6.58 -2.88 -11.21
C GLY A 207 -6.71 -4.41 -11.22
N PHE A 208 -6.78 -5.03 -10.05
CA PHE A 208 -7.05 -6.46 -9.91
C PHE A 208 -8.44 -6.85 -10.45
N MET A 209 -9.48 -6.08 -10.12
CA MET A 209 -10.82 -6.31 -10.64
C MET A 209 -10.86 -6.23 -12.17
N VAL A 210 -10.20 -5.24 -12.77
CA VAL A 210 -10.12 -5.09 -14.24
C VAL A 210 -9.38 -6.27 -14.87
N ALA A 211 -8.28 -6.73 -14.27
CA ALA A 211 -7.53 -7.89 -14.75
C ALA A 211 -8.36 -9.18 -14.70
N ASP A 212 -9.08 -9.42 -13.60
CA ASP A 212 -9.96 -10.57 -13.43
C ASP A 212 -11.11 -10.56 -14.45
N LEU A 213 -11.72 -9.40 -14.69
CA LEU A 213 -12.78 -9.24 -15.68
C LEU A 213 -12.29 -9.52 -17.10
N ARG A 214 -11.09 -9.04 -17.46
CA ARG A 214 -10.46 -9.33 -18.76
C ARG A 214 -10.20 -10.83 -18.93
N ALA A 215 -9.68 -11.50 -17.89
CA ALA A 215 -9.45 -12.93 -17.92
C ALA A 215 -10.76 -13.74 -18.01
N ALA A 216 -11.84 -13.28 -17.38
CA ALA A 216 -13.14 -13.91 -17.48
C ALA A 216 -13.73 -13.84 -18.89
N ILE A 217 -13.68 -12.66 -19.53
CA ILE A 217 -14.19 -12.47 -20.90
C ILE A 217 -13.39 -13.32 -21.89
N ALA A 218 -12.06 -13.33 -21.79
CA ALA A 218 -11.22 -14.14 -22.66
C ALA A 218 -11.53 -15.65 -22.59
N ARG A 219 -11.89 -16.16 -21.40
CA ARG A 219 -12.33 -17.55 -21.23
C ARG A 219 -13.69 -17.82 -21.86
N SER A 220 -14.64 -16.88 -21.75
CA SER A 220 -15.95 -17.03 -22.38
C SER A 220 -15.92 -17.01 -23.90
N THR A 221 -15.00 -16.25 -24.50
CA THR A 221 -14.83 -16.25 -25.96
C THR A 221 -14.19 -17.55 -26.43
N ALA A 222 -13.14 -18.03 -25.74
CA ALA A 222 -12.47 -19.28 -26.13
C ALA A 222 -13.36 -20.53 -25.98
N GLY A 223 -14.23 -20.58 -24.97
CA GLY A 223 -15.15 -21.71 -24.78
C GLY A 223 -16.32 -21.79 -25.77
N ASN A 224 -16.59 -20.71 -26.51
CA ASN A 224 -17.60 -20.70 -27.58
C ASN A 224 -17.06 -21.22 -28.92
N ASP A 225 -15.74 -21.32 -29.07
CA ASP A 225 -15.09 -21.79 -30.31
C ASP A 225 -14.91 -23.33 -30.33
N GLU A 226 -15.23 -24.03 -29.22
CA GLU A 226 -15.14 -25.49 -29.08
C GLU A 226 -16.50 -26.22 -29.21
N VAL A 227 -17.55 -25.53 -29.68
CA VAL A 227 -18.90 -26.08 -29.94
C VAL A 227 -19.26 -25.94 -31.41
#